data_AF-A0A7Z0NNP0-F1
#
_entry.id   AF-A0A7Z0NNP0-F1
#
_cell.length_a   1.000
_cell.length_b   1.000
_cell.length_c   1.000
_cell.angle_alpha   90.00
_cell.angle_beta   90.00
_cell.angle_gamma   90.00
#
_symmetry.space_group_name_H-M   'P 1'
#
loop_
_entity.id
_entity.type
_entity.pdbx_description
1 polymer ?
#
loop_
_entity_poly.entity_id
_entity_poly.type
_entity_poly.pdbx_seq_one_letter_code
_entity_poly.pdbx_strand_id
1 'polypeptide(L)'
;MNERSAGSWRTIYPWRARAEIYVTGPMLALVLLQGTAVADTVTSGYWMGAVAKANLMLFILVPLCAVCAAWEGARHRGGGVNELGIARPVWVVAAVAVAPTLVMGVLGVAAAVVSTAPAAVGAPGGPPLGLIGAYLVVMAGHTIVGYGLGRWLPPALALPASLGGSYVWLAYPAAVEPFWIRHLNGLSFESCCSIAYQPDGRAVLATVLFAVGIGVGTLIALGGSRLSRIGGAVSGTALLLVAVTVALPLGPAVGGPRDGAPRCAGQRPTLCLWPEQEQARDVIHPVLASAYSRLGEVGLMLPETVTSDVRAADTKQGNAAEAVFIGPPARPDPQVVVWSLANSFVPDTLPPCAAHGRWPGVDNRAALAVWVALAAGVPASTLDSTAPPELIDLVVRVRQQLDNEQQLAWYRANLVPMGDCTTQPRLDPASFASEQPR
;
A
#
# COMPACT_ATOMS: atom_id res chain seq x y z
N MET A 1 46.42 -40.42 9.72
CA MET A 1 45.83 -39.24 10.38
C MET A 1 46.69 -38.04 10.02
N ASN A 2 46.22 -37.16 9.14
CA ASN A 2 46.93 -35.92 8.81
C ASN A 2 45.91 -34.77 8.73
N GLU A 3 46.23 -33.70 9.42
CA GLU A 3 45.46 -32.48 9.63
C GLU A 3 45.09 -31.79 8.30
N ARG A 4 43.81 -31.92 7.89
CA ARG A 4 43.19 -31.08 6.85
C ARG A 4 41.74 -30.76 7.19
N SER A 5 41.48 -30.31 8.42
CA SER A 5 40.13 -29.89 8.87
C SER A 5 40.05 -28.43 9.32
N ALA A 6 40.97 -27.56 8.88
CA ALA A 6 40.78 -26.12 9.01
C ALA A 6 39.94 -25.60 7.82
N GLY A 7 38.63 -25.51 8.04
CA GLY A 7 37.63 -25.02 7.09
C GLY A 7 37.81 -23.56 6.71
N SER A 8 38.79 -23.28 5.85
CA SER A 8 38.93 -21.99 5.18
C SER A 8 37.93 -21.95 4.02
N TRP A 9 36.87 -21.16 4.19
CA TRP A 9 35.90 -20.79 3.14
C TRP A 9 36.58 -19.91 2.07
N ARG A 10 37.61 -20.42 1.38
CA ARG A 10 38.23 -19.71 0.27
C ARG A 10 37.21 -19.62 -0.85
N THR A 11 36.67 -18.43 -1.05
CA THR A 11 35.78 -18.11 -2.16
C THR A 11 36.48 -18.48 -3.48
N ILE A 12 35.78 -19.22 -4.34
CA ILE A 12 36.29 -19.76 -5.61
C ILE A 12 36.81 -18.65 -6.54
N TYR A 13 36.35 -17.40 -6.35
CA TYR A 13 36.78 -16.23 -7.10
C TYR A 13 37.36 -15.16 -6.16
N PRO A 14 38.36 -14.37 -6.61
CA PRO A 14 38.89 -13.26 -5.85
C PRO A 14 37.78 -12.25 -5.56
N TRP A 15 37.72 -11.75 -4.32
CA TRP A 15 36.67 -10.85 -3.86
C TRP A 15 36.51 -9.63 -4.76
N ARG A 16 37.61 -9.06 -5.29
CA ARG A 16 37.61 -7.91 -6.21
C ARG A 16 36.87 -8.13 -7.54
N ALA A 17 36.60 -9.38 -7.93
CA ALA A 17 35.89 -9.69 -9.17
C ALA A 17 34.36 -9.82 -8.98
N ARG A 18 33.85 -9.52 -7.79
CA ARG A 18 32.43 -9.61 -7.43
C ARG A 18 31.70 -8.34 -7.84
N ALA A 19 30.59 -8.50 -8.57
CA ALA A 19 29.79 -7.39 -9.06
C ALA A 19 29.20 -6.57 -7.89
N GLU A 20 28.89 -7.24 -6.78
CA GLU A 20 28.27 -6.64 -5.59
C GLU A 20 29.12 -5.52 -5.00
N ILE A 21 30.46 -5.60 -5.07
CA ILE A 21 31.36 -4.57 -4.53
C ILE A 21 31.15 -3.23 -5.24
N TYR A 22 30.92 -3.28 -6.55
CA TYR A 22 30.75 -2.08 -7.37
C TYR A 22 29.30 -1.61 -7.39
N VAL A 23 28.34 -2.51 -7.22
CA VAL A 23 26.91 -2.21 -7.31
C VAL A 23 26.31 -1.78 -5.95
N THR A 24 26.83 -2.28 -4.82
CA THR A 24 26.24 -2.02 -3.49
C THR A 24 26.15 -0.52 -3.18
N GLY A 25 27.25 0.23 -3.36
CA GLY A 25 27.26 1.67 -3.08
C GLY A 25 26.23 2.45 -3.91
N PRO A 26 26.28 2.37 -5.25
CA PRO A 26 25.29 3.00 -6.13
C PRO A 26 23.85 2.55 -5.85
N MET A 27 23.61 1.26 -5.60
CA MET A 27 22.29 0.74 -5.25
C MET A 27 21.76 1.39 -3.97
N LEU A 28 22.57 1.43 -2.90
CA LEU A 28 22.18 2.04 -1.63
C LEU A 28 21.91 3.53 -1.80
N ALA A 29 22.72 4.25 -2.57
CA ALA A 29 22.49 5.66 -2.86
C ALA A 29 21.15 5.88 -3.59
N LEU A 30 20.83 5.06 -4.60
CA LEU A 30 19.55 5.14 -5.31
C LEU A 30 18.36 4.80 -4.41
N VAL A 31 18.46 3.75 -3.60
CA VAL A 31 17.43 3.35 -2.63
C VAL A 31 17.16 4.46 -1.62
N LEU A 32 18.22 5.06 -1.07
CA LEU A 32 18.09 6.16 -0.10
C LEU A 32 17.53 7.43 -0.75
N LEU A 33 17.99 7.79 -1.95
CA LEU A 33 17.48 8.94 -2.70
C LEU A 33 15.99 8.78 -3.01
N GLN A 34 15.59 7.62 -3.55
CA GLN A 34 14.18 7.31 -3.79
C GLN A 34 13.39 7.31 -2.48
N GLY A 35 13.99 6.80 -1.42
CA GLY A 35 13.49 6.86 -0.05
C GLY A 35 13.10 8.24 0.41
N THR A 36 14.03 9.19 0.28
CA THR A 36 13.75 10.59 0.62
C THR A 36 12.67 11.19 -0.27
N ALA A 37 12.61 10.83 -1.54
CA ALA A 37 11.60 11.35 -2.47
C ALA A 37 10.17 10.88 -2.17
N VAL A 38 10.01 9.70 -1.55
CA VAL A 38 8.69 9.15 -1.20
C VAL A 38 8.30 9.38 0.26
N ALA A 39 9.24 9.86 1.10
CA ALA A 39 9.04 10.05 2.53
C ALA A 39 7.84 10.96 2.85
N ASP A 40 7.60 12.00 2.05
CA ASP A 40 6.48 12.93 2.22
C ASP A 40 5.11 12.28 1.94
N THR A 41 5.09 11.13 1.27
CA THR A 41 3.85 10.36 1.01
C THR A 41 3.58 9.29 2.06
N VAL A 42 4.47 9.14 3.05
CA VAL A 42 4.32 8.17 4.13
C VAL A 42 3.30 8.66 5.13
N THR A 43 2.41 7.77 5.59
CA THR A 43 1.51 8.09 6.70
C THR A 43 2.30 8.32 7.98
N SER A 44 2.31 9.56 8.46
CA SER A 44 3.03 9.96 9.64
C SER A 44 2.50 9.26 10.90
N GLY A 45 3.42 8.90 11.81
CA GLY A 45 3.11 8.23 13.05
C GLY A 45 2.62 6.79 12.89
N TYR A 46 2.88 6.12 11.74
CA TYR A 46 2.42 4.74 11.52
C TYR A 46 3.49 3.85 10.89
N TRP A 47 4.04 2.92 11.70
CA TRP A 47 5.10 1.99 11.27
C TRP A 47 4.70 1.11 10.09
N MET A 48 3.44 0.66 10.05
CA MET A 48 2.96 -0.16 8.96
C MET A 48 2.94 0.62 7.65
N GLY A 49 2.45 1.86 7.67
CA GLY A 49 2.49 2.75 6.50
C GLY A 49 3.92 3.04 6.03
N ALA A 50 4.86 3.29 6.95
CA ALA A 50 6.27 3.51 6.62
C ALA A 50 6.91 2.30 5.92
N VAL A 51 6.79 1.10 6.51
CA VAL A 51 7.35 -0.12 5.92
C VAL A 51 6.62 -0.52 4.64
N ALA A 52 5.31 -0.31 4.54
CA ALA A 52 4.55 -0.54 3.31
C ALA A 52 5.05 0.37 2.16
N LYS A 53 5.35 1.64 2.44
CA LYS A 53 5.95 2.56 1.46
C LYS A 53 7.39 2.22 1.09
N ALA A 54 8.17 1.64 2.00
CA ALA A 54 9.51 1.14 1.72
C ALA A 54 9.55 0.08 0.60
N ASN A 55 8.40 -0.50 0.26
CA ASN A 55 8.27 -1.44 -0.83
C ASN A 55 8.64 -0.86 -2.20
N LEU A 56 8.40 0.43 -2.43
CA LEU A 56 8.71 1.08 -3.70
C LEU A 56 10.18 0.84 -4.08
N MET A 57 11.11 0.80 -3.13
CA MET A 57 12.53 0.65 -3.41
C MET A 57 12.88 -0.77 -3.90
N LEU A 58 11.96 -1.74 -3.80
CA LEU A 58 12.15 -3.09 -4.34
C LEU A 58 12.30 -3.09 -5.86
N PHE A 59 11.69 -2.15 -6.61
CA PHE A 59 11.88 -2.07 -8.07
C PHE A 59 13.33 -1.75 -8.46
N ILE A 60 14.13 -1.18 -7.54
CA ILE A 60 15.55 -0.90 -7.73
C ILE A 60 16.38 -2.10 -7.27
N LEU A 61 16.21 -2.49 -6.01
CA LEU A 61 17.14 -3.43 -5.38
C LEU A 61 16.97 -4.88 -5.87
N VAL A 62 15.73 -5.32 -6.13
CA VAL A 62 15.46 -6.72 -6.48
C VAL A 62 16.03 -7.07 -7.87
N PRO A 63 15.81 -6.26 -8.92
CA PRO A 63 16.44 -6.50 -10.23
C PRO A 63 17.97 -6.43 -10.18
N LEU A 64 18.55 -5.54 -9.36
CA LEU A 64 19.99 -5.45 -9.16
C LEU A 64 20.56 -6.69 -8.47
N CYS A 65 19.87 -7.22 -7.45
CA CYS A 65 20.24 -8.49 -6.84
C CYS A 65 20.14 -9.65 -7.85
N ALA A 66 19.06 -9.70 -8.65
CA ALA A 66 18.88 -10.73 -9.66
C ALA A 66 20.01 -10.74 -10.70
N VAL A 67 20.41 -9.57 -11.23
CA VAL A 67 21.48 -9.49 -12.23
C VAL A 67 22.87 -9.79 -11.65
N CYS A 68 23.16 -9.34 -10.42
CA CYS A 68 24.40 -9.72 -9.73
C CYS A 68 24.48 -11.24 -9.53
N ALA A 69 23.37 -11.87 -9.10
CA ALA A 69 23.32 -13.31 -8.96
C ALA A 69 23.45 -14.05 -10.30
N ALA A 70 22.86 -13.51 -11.38
CA ALA A 70 23.03 -14.05 -12.74
C ALA A 70 24.48 -13.99 -13.21
N TRP A 71 25.20 -12.93 -12.87
CA TRP A 71 26.63 -12.83 -13.10
C TRP A 71 27.40 -13.96 -12.40
N GLU A 72 27.11 -14.21 -11.12
CA GLU A 72 27.70 -15.32 -10.37
C GLU A 72 27.36 -16.68 -10.97
N GLY A 73 26.12 -16.89 -11.41
CA GLY A 73 25.69 -18.08 -12.11
C GLY A 73 26.47 -18.30 -13.41
N ALA A 74 26.66 -17.24 -14.20
CA ALA A 74 27.41 -17.30 -15.45
C ALA A 74 28.88 -17.64 -15.23
N ARG A 75 29.52 -17.06 -14.20
CA ARG A 75 30.92 -17.38 -13.83
C ARG A 75 31.07 -18.82 -13.40
N HIS A 76 30.15 -19.31 -12.56
CA HIS A 76 30.14 -20.70 -12.13
C HIS A 76 30.04 -21.64 -13.35
N ARG A 77 29.16 -21.32 -14.33
CA ARG A 77 29.04 -22.08 -15.59
C ARG A 77 30.35 -22.10 -16.37
N GLY A 78 30.97 -20.95 -16.57
CA GLY A 78 32.24 -20.83 -17.31
C GLY A 78 33.43 -21.47 -16.60
N GLY A 79 33.38 -21.60 -15.27
CA GLY A 79 34.46 -22.18 -14.46
C GLY A 79 34.45 -23.71 -14.36
N GLY A 80 33.54 -24.42 -15.04
CA GLY A 80 33.50 -25.89 -15.04
C GLY A 80 33.26 -26.52 -13.67
N VAL A 81 32.73 -25.78 -12.70
CA VAL A 81 32.62 -26.20 -11.28
C VAL A 81 31.80 -27.49 -11.11
N ASN A 82 30.85 -27.77 -12.01
CA ASN A 82 30.09 -29.02 -12.04
C ASN A 82 30.93 -30.23 -12.46
N GLU A 83 31.99 -30.02 -13.24
CA GLU A 83 32.87 -31.07 -13.77
C GLU A 83 33.93 -31.48 -12.74
N LEU A 84 34.13 -30.68 -11.70
CA LEU A 84 35.11 -30.90 -10.63
C LEU A 84 34.67 -31.96 -9.59
N GLY A 85 33.54 -32.64 -9.78
CA GLY A 85 33.10 -33.74 -8.91
C GLY A 85 32.89 -33.33 -7.44
N ILE A 86 32.36 -32.13 -7.21
CA ILE A 86 32.22 -31.56 -5.86
C ILE A 86 31.26 -32.41 -5.02
N ALA A 87 31.74 -32.95 -3.89
CA ALA A 87 30.96 -33.78 -2.96
C ALA A 87 29.85 -33.02 -2.18
N ARG A 88 29.65 -31.72 -2.46
CA ARG A 88 28.66 -30.88 -1.77
C ARG A 88 27.36 -30.80 -2.57
N PRO A 89 26.20 -30.80 -1.90
CA PRO A 89 24.93 -30.67 -2.61
C PRO A 89 24.82 -29.29 -3.27
N VAL A 90 24.15 -29.23 -4.42
CA VAL A 90 24.05 -28.03 -5.28
C VAL A 90 23.52 -26.81 -4.51
N TRP A 91 22.59 -27.00 -3.57
CA TRP A 91 22.05 -25.90 -2.78
C TRP A 91 23.09 -25.24 -1.87
N VAL A 92 24.08 -25.99 -1.36
CA VAL A 92 25.20 -25.41 -0.59
C VAL A 92 26.08 -24.56 -1.50
N VAL A 93 26.35 -25.03 -2.70
CA VAL A 93 27.18 -24.30 -3.67
C VAL A 93 26.48 -23.03 -4.12
N ALA A 94 25.17 -23.11 -4.41
CA ALA A 94 24.34 -21.95 -4.74
C ALA A 94 24.31 -20.94 -3.58
N ALA A 95 24.08 -21.39 -2.35
CA ALA A 95 24.04 -20.54 -1.16
C ALA A 95 25.34 -19.77 -0.96
N VAL A 96 26.50 -20.43 -1.10
CA VAL A 96 27.81 -19.76 -0.99
C VAL A 96 28.05 -18.78 -2.13
N ALA A 97 27.59 -19.10 -3.34
CA ALA A 97 27.74 -18.23 -4.50
C ALA A 97 26.94 -16.93 -4.35
N VAL A 98 25.67 -17.05 -3.95
CA VAL A 98 24.73 -15.92 -3.85
C VAL A 98 24.74 -15.19 -2.50
N ALA A 99 25.41 -15.73 -1.48
CA ALA A 99 25.43 -15.13 -0.13
C ALA A 99 25.84 -13.63 -0.13
N PRO A 100 26.88 -13.18 -0.87
CA PRO A 100 27.20 -11.75 -0.93
C PRO A 100 26.09 -10.91 -1.57
N THR A 101 25.42 -11.42 -2.59
CA THR A 101 24.26 -10.77 -3.22
C THR A 101 23.08 -10.68 -2.25
N LEU A 102 22.83 -11.74 -1.45
CA LEU A 102 21.80 -11.72 -0.41
C LEU A 102 22.12 -10.70 0.68
N VAL A 103 23.39 -10.59 1.11
CA VAL A 103 23.82 -9.56 2.07
C VAL A 103 23.60 -8.16 1.49
N MET A 104 24.00 -7.93 0.24
CA MET A 104 23.72 -6.66 -0.46
C MET A 104 22.22 -6.35 -0.47
N GLY A 105 21.37 -7.32 -0.81
CA GLY A 105 19.92 -7.13 -0.82
C GLY A 105 19.31 -6.90 0.57
N VAL A 106 19.80 -7.57 1.62
CA VAL A 106 19.43 -7.29 3.02
C VAL A 106 19.76 -5.85 3.40
N LEU A 107 20.95 -5.37 3.04
CA LEU A 107 21.33 -3.97 3.25
C LEU A 107 20.44 -3.01 2.45
N GLY A 108 20.04 -3.39 1.24
CA GLY A 108 19.08 -2.63 0.41
C GLY A 108 17.70 -2.52 1.07
N VAL A 109 17.14 -3.63 1.56
CA VAL A 109 15.85 -3.64 2.29
C VAL A 109 15.95 -2.83 3.58
N ALA A 110 17.07 -2.96 4.31
CA ALA A 110 17.32 -2.16 5.50
C ALA A 110 17.38 -0.65 5.16
N ALA A 111 18.08 -0.27 4.09
CA ALA A 111 18.14 1.12 3.63
C ALA A 111 16.76 1.65 3.21
N ALA A 112 15.95 0.85 2.54
CA ALA A 112 14.58 1.21 2.18
C ALA A 112 13.72 1.50 3.42
N VAL A 113 13.77 0.62 4.43
CA VAL A 113 13.05 0.81 5.70
C VAL A 113 13.59 2.02 6.46
N VAL A 114 14.91 2.18 6.56
CA VAL A 114 15.54 3.32 7.22
C VAL A 114 15.17 4.64 6.57
N SER A 115 15.03 4.69 5.24
CA SER A 115 14.69 5.92 4.53
C SER A 115 13.26 6.41 4.79
N THR A 116 12.34 5.52 5.14
CA THR A 116 10.93 5.84 5.44
C THR A 116 10.63 5.87 6.95
N ALA A 117 11.50 5.28 7.77
CA ALA A 117 11.37 5.24 9.22
C ALA A 117 11.16 6.61 9.89
N PRO A 118 11.78 7.74 9.48
CA PRO A 118 11.58 9.03 10.12
C PRO A 118 10.12 9.45 10.24
N ALA A 119 9.26 9.04 9.31
CA ALA A 119 7.83 9.31 9.35
C ALA A 119 7.09 8.58 10.48
N ALA A 120 7.63 7.47 11.00
CA ALA A 120 7.01 6.62 12.02
C ALA A 120 7.75 6.60 13.37
N VAL A 121 8.95 7.19 13.47
CA VAL A 121 9.70 7.25 14.74
C VAL A 121 8.87 7.96 15.82
N GLY A 122 8.77 7.31 16.99
CA GLY A 122 7.95 7.79 18.11
C GLY A 122 6.50 7.33 18.08
N ALA A 123 6.05 6.66 17.01
CA ALA A 123 4.76 5.99 16.97
C ALA A 123 4.72 4.77 17.89
N PRO A 124 3.54 4.39 18.42
CA PRO A 124 3.34 3.12 19.10
C PRO A 124 3.78 1.92 18.26
N GLY A 125 4.34 0.92 18.92
CA GLY A 125 4.81 -0.32 18.28
C GLY A 125 6.18 -0.18 17.63
N GLY A 126 6.39 -0.87 16.52
CA GLY A 126 7.66 -0.91 15.80
C GLY A 126 7.49 -1.39 14.36
N PRO A 127 8.60 -1.47 13.59
CA PRO A 127 8.57 -1.96 12.22
C PRO A 127 7.91 -3.35 12.15
N PRO A 128 6.90 -3.56 11.29
CA PRO A 128 6.25 -4.85 11.12
C PRO A 128 7.20 -5.87 10.48
N LEU A 129 7.85 -6.68 11.33
CA LEU A 129 8.85 -7.66 10.91
C LEU A 129 8.31 -8.70 9.91
N GLY A 130 7.02 -9.02 9.97
CA GLY A 130 6.38 -9.92 9.01
C GLY A 130 6.43 -9.39 7.57
N LEU A 131 6.16 -8.10 7.37
CA LEU A 131 6.21 -7.49 6.03
C LEU A 131 7.67 -7.33 5.55
N ILE A 132 8.59 -6.96 6.43
CA ILE A 132 10.03 -6.94 6.13
C ILE A 132 10.50 -8.34 5.69
N GLY A 133 10.04 -9.39 6.39
CA GLY A 133 10.28 -10.78 6.01
C GLY A 133 9.78 -11.10 4.61
N ALA A 134 8.59 -10.63 4.24
CA ALA A 134 8.07 -10.81 2.88
C ALA A 134 8.96 -10.16 1.82
N TYR A 135 9.45 -8.93 2.05
CA TYR A 135 10.39 -8.26 1.12
C TYR A 135 11.70 -9.04 0.94
N LEU A 136 12.25 -9.56 2.03
CA LEU A 136 13.45 -10.40 1.99
C LEU A 136 13.20 -11.70 1.21
N VAL A 137 12.03 -12.32 1.36
CA VAL A 137 11.67 -13.52 0.59
C VAL A 137 11.53 -13.21 -0.90
N VAL A 138 10.87 -12.11 -1.28
CA VAL A 138 10.77 -11.65 -2.67
C VAL A 138 12.15 -11.42 -3.27
N MET A 139 13.00 -10.65 -2.59
CA MET A 139 14.38 -10.42 -2.99
C MET A 139 15.15 -11.73 -3.17
N ALA A 140 15.00 -12.68 -2.24
CA ALA A 140 15.72 -13.96 -2.29
C ALA A 140 15.26 -14.83 -3.47
N GLY A 141 13.95 -14.91 -3.70
CA GLY A 141 13.38 -15.63 -4.84
C GLY A 141 13.94 -15.15 -6.17
N HIS A 142 13.92 -13.84 -6.41
CA HIS A 142 14.47 -13.23 -7.62
C HIS A 142 15.99 -13.38 -7.74
N THR A 143 16.73 -13.28 -6.63
CA THR A 143 18.19 -13.51 -6.59
C THR A 143 18.51 -14.94 -7.03
N ILE A 144 17.78 -15.93 -6.53
CA ILE A 144 17.96 -17.34 -6.87
C ILE A 144 17.60 -17.61 -8.34
N VAL A 145 16.51 -17.03 -8.84
CA VAL A 145 16.12 -17.11 -10.26
C VAL A 145 17.21 -16.52 -11.15
N GLY A 146 17.72 -15.33 -10.82
CA GLY A 146 18.82 -14.70 -11.53
C GLY A 146 20.05 -15.61 -11.60
N TYR A 147 20.47 -16.19 -10.47
CA TYR A 147 21.53 -17.19 -10.43
C TYR A 147 21.25 -18.38 -11.36
N GLY A 148 20.03 -18.93 -11.33
CA GLY A 148 19.59 -19.99 -12.23
C GLY A 148 19.74 -19.63 -13.71
N LEU A 149 19.25 -18.46 -14.11
CA LEU A 149 19.39 -17.94 -15.47
C LEU A 149 20.85 -17.82 -15.90
N GLY A 150 21.74 -17.35 -15.00
CA GLY A 150 23.19 -17.34 -15.24
C GLY A 150 23.80 -18.73 -15.44
N ARG A 151 23.26 -19.75 -14.77
CA ARG A 151 23.71 -21.14 -14.94
C ARG A 151 23.18 -21.79 -16.22
N TRP A 152 22.06 -21.33 -16.77
CA TRP A 152 21.41 -21.95 -17.93
C TRP A 152 21.66 -21.22 -19.25
N LEU A 153 21.83 -19.90 -19.22
CA LEU A 153 21.92 -19.06 -20.42
C LEU A 153 23.32 -18.47 -20.62
N PRO A 154 23.69 -18.08 -21.86
CA PRO A 154 24.83 -17.21 -22.11
C PRO A 154 24.71 -15.87 -21.36
N PRO A 155 25.81 -15.23 -20.93
CA PRO A 155 25.75 -13.98 -20.16
C PRO A 155 25.01 -12.86 -20.91
N ALA A 156 25.14 -12.82 -22.24
CA ALA A 156 24.46 -11.88 -23.12
C ALA A 156 22.92 -11.95 -23.03
N LEU A 157 22.37 -13.10 -22.61
CA LEU A 157 20.93 -13.27 -22.39
C LEU A 157 20.57 -13.29 -20.90
N ALA A 158 21.38 -13.93 -20.06
CA ALA A 158 21.10 -14.10 -18.64
C ALA A 158 20.99 -12.76 -17.90
N LEU A 159 21.92 -11.83 -18.15
CA LEU A 159 21.96 -10.54 -17.46
C LEU A 159 20.75 -9.65 -17.80
N PRO A 160 20.44 -9.37 -19.09
CA PRO A 160 19.27 -8.57 -19.42
C PRO A 160 17.95 -9.26 -19.05
N ALA A 161 17.86 -10.60 -19.19
CA ALA A 161 16.65 -11.32 -18.79
C ALA A 161 16.42 -11.25 -17.27
N SER A 162 17.47 -11.34 -16.46
CA SER A 162 17.35 -11.27 -15.00
C SER A 162 16.95 -9.86 -14.53
N LEU A 163 17.59 -8.82 -15.08
CA LEU A 163 17.29 -7.42 -14.77
C LEU A 163 15.90 -7.03 -15.28
N GLY A 164 15.67 -7.17 -16.59
CA GLY A 164 14.44 -6.76 -17.25
C GLY A 164 13.24 -7.60 -16.81
N GLY A 165 13.40 -8.92 -16.69
CA GLY A 165 12.33 -9.81 -16.23
C GLY A 165 11.91 -9.52 -14.79
N SER A 166 12.86 -9.30 -13.89
CA SER A 166 12.55 -8.91 -12.51
C SER A 166 11.88 -7.54 -12.45
N TYR A 167 12.40 -6.55 -13.18
CA TYR A 167 11.82 -5.21 -13.21
C TYR A 167 10.39 -5.22 -13.77
N VAL A 168 10.16 -5.88 -14.91
CA VAL A 168 8.84 -6.00 -15.55
C VAL A 168 7.87 -6.73 -14.62
N TRP A 169 8.29 -7.83 -13.99
CA TRP A 169 7.43 -8.57 -13.05
C TRP A 169 7.02 -7.73 -11.84
N LEU A 170 7.92 -6.91 -11.32
CA LEU A 170 7.62 -6.03 -10.20
C LEU A 170 6.74 -4.86 -10.66
N ALA A 171 7.11 -4.13 -11.70
CA ALA A 171 6.42 -2.89 -12.07
C ALA A 171 5.09 -3.10 -12.81
N TYR A 172 5.04 -4.06 -13.74
CA TYR A 172 3.95 -4.16 -14.72
C TYR A 172 2.61 -4.65 -14.16
N PRO A 173 2.54 -5.60 -13.19
CA PRO A 173 1.26 -6.09 -12.69
C PRO A 173 0.31 -5.03 -12.12
N ALA A 174 0.83 -3.90 -11.64
CA ALA A 174 0.01 -2.79 -11.18
C ALA A 174 -0.83 -2.15 -12.30
N ALA A 175 -0.39 -2.26 -13.55
CA ALA A 175 -0.98 -1.61 -14.72
C ALA A 175 -1.91 -2.52 -15.55
N VAL A 176 -2.12 -3.77 -15.13
CA VAL A 176 -2.93 -4.74 -15.89
C VAL A 176 -4.10 -5.30 -15.10
N GLU A 177 -5.11 -5.74 -15.85
CA GLU A 177 -6.16 -6.62 -15.40
C GLU A 177 -5.88 -8.04 -15.92
N PRO A 178 -6.21 -9.10 -15.16
CA PRO A 178 -6.98 -9.13 -13.91
C PRO A 178 -6.17 -8.74 -12.64
N PHE A 179 -6.86 -8.18 -11.63
CA PHE A 179 -6.23 -7.62 -10.43
C PHE A 179 -5.42 -8.64 -9.61
N TRP A 180 -5.73 -9.93 -9.65
CA TRP A 180 -5.00 -10.93 -8.85
C TRP A 180 -3.50 -10.97 -9.14
N ILE A 181 -3.05 -10.58 -10.34
CA ILE A 181 -1.64 -10.63 -10.74
C ILE A 181 -0.78 -9.71 -9.86
N ARG A 182 -1.30 -8.53 -9.50
CA ARG A 182 -0.56 -7.53 -8.70
C ARG A 182 -0.26 -8.01 -7.28
N HIS A 183 -1.06 -8.94 -6.75
CA HIS A 183 -0.88 -9.49 -5.40
C HIS A 183 0.24 -10.54 -5.31
N LEU A 184 0.85 -10.93 -6.44
CA LEU A 184 1.92 -11.93 -6.49
C LEU A 184 3.33 -11.32 -6.49
N ASN A 185 3.49 -10.07 -6.92
CA ASN A 185 4.81 -9.48 -7.16
C ASN A 185 5.40 -8.80 -5.92
N GLY A 186 4.61 -8.62 -4.87
CA GLY A 186 5.04 -7.98 -3.64
C GLY A 186 5.33 -6.49 -3.73
N LEU A 187 4.99 -5.77 -4.81
CA LEU A 187 5.12 -4.32 -4.90
C LEU A 187 3.85 -3.57 -4.46
N SER A 188 2.67 -4.15 -4.61
CA SER A 188 1.43 -3.36 -4.48
C SER A 188 1.10 -2.87 -3.05
N PHE A 189 1.90 -3.23 -2.03
CA PHE A 189 1.73 -2.73 -0.67
C PHE A 189 1.95 -1.21 -0.55
N GLU A 190 2.56 -0.53 -1.53
CA GLU A 190 2.73 0.93 -1.46
C GLU A 190 1.41 1.71 -1.51
N SER A 191 0.36 1.10 -2.07
CA SER A 191 -0.99 1.65 -2.11
C SER A 191 -1.68 1.57 -0.73
N CYS A 192 -1.05 0.87 0.21
CA CYS A 192 -1.34 0.83 1.63
C CYS A 192 -0.20 1.59 2.38
N CYS A 193 -0.38 2.15 3.58
CA CYS A 193 -1.50 2.06 4.49
C CYS A 193 -1.70 3.38 5.23
N SER A 194 -2.91 3.94 5.21
CA SER A 194 -3.33 4.89 6.23
C SER A 194 -3.62 4.13 7.55
N ILE A 195 -3.76 4.85 8.66
CA ILE A 195 -3.84 4.25 10.02
C ILE A 195 -4.96 3.21 10.18
N ALA A 196 -6.07 3.38 9.45
CA ALA A 196 -7.23 2.50 9.51
C ALA A 196 -7.07 1.19 8.69
N TYR A 197 -6.00 1.07 7.91
CA TYR A 197 -5.76 -0.04 6.99
C TYR A 197 -4.47 -0.78 7.31
N GLN A 198 -4.42 -2.03 6.89
CA GLN A 198 -3.23 -2.88 6.92
C GLN A 198 -3.16 -3.74 5.66
N PRO A 199 -1.98 -4.28 5.28
CA PRO A 199 -1.87 -5.21 4.17
C PRO A 199 -2.78 -6.43 4.39
N ASP A 200 -3.48 -6.87 3.34
CA ASP A 200 -4.27 -8.10 3.41
C ASP A 200 -3.32 -9.30 3.60
N GLY A 201 -3.59 -10.13 4.60
CA GLY A 201 -2.77 -11.30 4.90
C GLY A 201 -2.69 -12.29 3.73
N ARG A 202 -3.74 -12.39 2.90
CA ARG A 202 -3.73 -13.20 1.68
C ARG A 202 -2.82 -12.61 0.62
N ALA A 203 -2.78 -11.28 0.46
CA ALA A 203 -1.87 -10.63 -0.47
C ALA A 203 -0.40 -10.88 -0.08
N VAL A 204 -0.08 -10.73 1.21
CA VAL A 204 1.25 -11.06 1.75
C VAL A 204 1.58 -12.53 1.53
N LEU A 205 0.66 -13.44 1.84
CA LEU A 205 0.85 -14.87 1.67
C LEU A 205 1.05 -15.25 0.19
N ALA A 206 0.25 -14.71 -0.72
CA ALA A 206 0.37 -14.99 -2.15
C ALA A 206 1.71 -14.52 -2.71
N THR A 207 2.17 -13.33 -2.33
CA THR A 207 3.50 -12.81 -2.65
C THR A 207 4.61 -13.74 -2.14
N VAL A 208 4.54 -14.16 -0.88
CA VAL A 208 5.53 -15.06 -0.28
C VAL A 208 5.55 -16.42 -0.98
N LEU A 209 4.38 -17.02 -1.22
CA LEU A 209 4.25 -18.32 -1.91
C LEU A 209 4.81 -18.25 -3.34
N PHE A 210 4.54 -17.16 -4.06
CA PHE A 210 5.09 -16.94 -5.39
C PHE A 210 6.63 -16.89 -5.35
N ALA A 211 7.19 -16.03 -4.49
CA ALA A 211 8.63 -15.85 -4.36
C ALA A 211 9.36 -17.13 -3.91
N VAL A 212 8.78 -17.87 -2.96
CA VAL A 212 9.28 -19.19 -2.55
C VAL A 212 9.17 -20.19 -3.70
N GLY A 213 8.06 -20.19 -4.44
CA GLY A 213 7.83 -21.07 -5.59
C GLY A 213 8.89 -20.92 -6.67
N ILE A 214 9.17 -19.69 -7.11
CA ILE A 214 10.19 -19.44 -8.15
C ILE A 214 11.60 -19.78 -7.65
N GLY A 215 11.90 -19.49 -6.38
CA GLY A 215 13.20 -19.75 -5.76
C GLY A 215 13.46 -21.24 -5.57
N VAL A 216 12.57 -21.94 -4.86
CA VAL A 216 12.67 -23.38 -4.60
C VAL A 216 12.63 -24.18 -5.91
N GLY A 217 11.72 -23.85 -6.83
CA GLY A 217 11.65 -24.49 -8.14
C GLY A 217 12.97 -24.39 -8.91
N THR A 218 13.60 -23.22 -8.87
CA THR A 218 14.91 -22.98 -9.49
C THR A 218 16.03 -23.75 -8.79
N LEU A 219 16.09 -23.75 -7.45
CA LEU A 219 17.10 -24.51 -6.70
C LEU A 219 17.02 -26.02 -6.98
N ILE A 220 15.81 -26.57 -7.06
CA ILE A 220 15.60 -27.97 -7.40
C ILE A 220 16.05 -28.22 -8.84
N ALA A 221 15.66 -27.37 -9.80
CA ALA A 221 16.04 -27.50 -11.20
C ALA A 221 17.56 -27.42 -11.44
N LEU A 222 18.29 -26.71 -10.59
CA LEU A 222 19.75 -26.63 -10.62
C LEU A 222 20.46 -27.95 -10.30
N GLY A 223 19.76 -28.95 -9.74
CA GLY A 223 20.29 -30.30 -9.53
C GLY A 223 20.76 -31.02 -10.80
N GLY A 224 20.44 -30.50 -11.98
CA GLY A 224 21.05 -30.89 -13.26
C GLY A 224 20.45 -32.14 -13.90
N SER A 225 19.93 -33.08 -13.11
CA SER A 225 19.25 -34.29 -13.62
C SER A 225 17.90 -33.96 -14.26
N ARG A 226 17.43 -34.82 -15.18
CA ARG A 226 16.09 -34.68 -15.79
C ARG A 226 14.98 -34.67 -14.72
N LEU A 227 15.09 -35.53 -13.72
CA LEU A 227 14.15 -35.62 -12.60
C LEU A 227 14.17 -34.34 -11.76
N SER A 228 15.33 -33.75 -11.51
CA SER A 228 15.47 -32.48 -10.79
C SER A 228 14.81 -31.33 -11.55
N ARG A 229 14.96 -31.27 -12.88
CA ARG A 229 14.29 -30.24 -13.70
C ARG A 229 12.77 -30.40 -13.69
N ILE A 230 12.27 -31.62 -13.84
CA ILE A 230 10.83 -31.92 -13.74
C ILE A 230 10.33 -31.58 -12.34
N GLY A 231 11.02 -32.03 -11.30
CA GLY A 231 10.68 -31.77 -9.91
C GLY A 231 10.63 -30.28 -9.60
N GLY A 232 11.61 -29.51 -10.07
CA GLY A 232 11.64 -28.04 -9.91
C GLY A 232 10.50 -27.34 -10.65
N ALA A 233 10.19 -27.78 -11.87
CA ALA A 233 9.04 -27.26 -12.62
C ALA A 233 7.73 -27.57 -11.89
N VAL A 234 7.51 -28.83 -11.48
CA VAL A 234 6.31 -29.27 -10.75
C VAL A 234 6.17 -28.51 -9.43
N SER A 235 7.23 -28.40 -8.63
CA SER A 235 7.18 -27.69 -7.34
C SER A 235 6.90 -26.19 -7.52
N GLY A 236 7.56 -25.57 -8.52
CA GLY A 236 7.36 -24.15 -8.83
C GLY A 236 5.94 -23.87 -9.31
N THR A 237 5.44 -24.69 -10.24
CA THR A 237 4.06 -24.59 -10.74
C THR A 237 3.04 -24.86 -9.63
N ALA A 238 3.26 -25.86 -8.76
CA ALA A 238 2.35 -26.13 -7.65
C ALA A 238 2.24 -24.93 -6.70
N LEU A 239 3.37 -24.35 -6.27
CA LEU A 239 3.35 -23.17 -5.40
C LEU A 239 2.78 -21.94 -6.09
N LEU A 240 3.04 -21.75 -7.39
CA LEU A 240 2.41 -20.70 -8.18
C LEU A 240 0.89 -20.87 -8.22
N LEU A 241 0.38 -22.07 -8.45
CA LEU A 241 -1.06 -22.34 -8.45
C LEU A 241 -1.67 -22.04 -7.09
N VAL A 242 -1.02 -22.43 -5.99
CA VAL A 242 -1.48 -22.07 -4.64
C VAL A 242 -1.48 -20.55 -4.46
N ALA A 243 -0.40 -19.85 -4.83
CA ALA A 243 -0.31 -18.40 -4.74
C ALA A 243 -1.46 -17.71 -5.53
N VAL A 244 -1.74 -18.18 -6.74
CA VAL A 244 -2.87 -17.70 -7.55
C VAL A 244 -4.19 -17.96 -6.81
N THR A 245 -4.45 -19.17 -6.31
CA THR A 245 -5.70 -19.46 -5.59
C THR A 245 -5.90 -18.59 -4.34
N VAL A 246 -4.82 -18.24 -3.64
CA VAL A 246 -4.86 -17.33 -2.49
C VAL A 246 -5.21 -15.91 -2.95
N ALA A 247 -4.68 -15.46 -4.08
CA ALA A 247 -4.86 -14.12 -4.63
C ALA A 247 -6.16 -13.90 -5.43
N LEU A 248 -6.77 -14.96 -5.98
CA LEU A 248 -7.95 -14.87 -6.85
C LEU A 248 -9.13 -14.04 -6.30
N PRO A 249 -9.52 -14.13 -5.02
CA PRO A 249 -10.65 -13.35 -4.51
C PRO A 249 -10.28 -11.93 -4.08
N LEU A 250 -9.01 -11.53 -4.22
CA LEU A 250 -8.59 -10.17 -3.88
C LEU A 250 -9.02 -9.20 -4.99
N GLY A 251 -9.62 -8.09 -4.57
CA GLY A 251 -9.99 -7.00 -5.45
C GLY A 251 -8.80 -6.14 -5.89
N PRO A 252 -9.06 -4.92 -6.39
CA PRO A 252 -8.00 -4.00 -6.80
C PRO A 252 -7.16 -3.47 -5.63
N ALA A 253 -7.72 -3.44 -4.42
CA ALA A 253 -7.06 -2.98 -3.20
C ALA A 253 -6.18 -4.08 -2.58
N VAL A 254 -5.02 -3.68 -2.07
CA VAL A 254 -3.97 -4.58 -1.53
C VAL A 254 -4.00 -4.63 -0.01
N GLY A 255 -4.67 -3.66 0.61
CA GLY A 255 -4.94 -3.62 2.03
C GLY A 255 -6.42 -3.83 2.34
N GLY A 256 -6.69 -4.17 3.59
CA GLY A 256 -8.03 -4.23 4.16
C GLY A 256 -8.10 -3.46 5.47
N PRO A 257 -9.29 -3.37 6.09
CA PRO A 257 -9.45 -2.79 7.41
C PRO A 257 -8.49 -3.45 8.43
N ARG A 258 -7.85 -2.62 9.25
CA ARG A 258 -6.89 -3.08 10.27
C ARG A 258 -7.54 -4.01 11.29
N ASP A 259 -6.83 -5.04 11.74
CA ASP A 259 -7.32 -5.95 12.78
C ASP A 259 -7.33 -5.28 14.17
N GLY A 260 -8.17 -5.81 15.06
CA GLY A 260 -8.38 -5.25 16.39
C GLY A 260 -9.45 -4.16 16.41
N ALA A 261 -9.55 -3.46 17.53
CA ALA A 261 -10.54 -2.41 17.74
C ALA A 261 -9.87 -1.10 18.21
N PRO A 262 -10.35 0.07 17.74
CA PRO A 262 -9.93 1.35 18.28
C PRO A 262 -10.37 1.51 19.74
N ARG A 263 -9.71 2.40 20.47
CA ARG A 263 -10.04 2.72 21.86
C ARG A 263 -11.03 3.87 21.90
N CYS A 264 -12.19 3.63 22.51
CA CYS A 264 -13.26 4.60 22.63
C CYS A 264 -13.18 5.34 23.97
N ALA A 265 -13.29 6.67 23.93
CA ALA A 265 -13.42 7.50 25.12
C ALA A 265 -14.17 8.80 24.81
N GLY A 266 -14.65 9.46 25.87
CA GLY A 266 -15.45 10.67 25.76
C GLY A 266 -16.94 10.41 25.49
N GLN A 267 -17.72 11.47 25.53
CA GLN A 267 -19.15 11.49 25.23
C GLN A 267 -19.48 12.73 24.41
N ARG A 268 -20.53 12.65 23.57
CA ARG A 268 -21.03 13.73 22.70
C ARG A 268 -19.96 14.41 21.79
N PRO A 269 -19.39 13.71 20.80
CA PRO A 269 -19.54 12.27 20.51
C PRO A 269 -18.57 11.41 21.31
N THR A 270 -18.88 10.11 21.41
CA THR A 270 -17.87 9.11 21.82
C THR A 270 -16.87 8.95 20.68
N LEU A 271 -15.58 9.09 21.00
CA LEU A 271 -14.51 9.09 20.01
C LEU A 271 -13.64 7.84 20.13
N CYS A 272 -13.63 7.02 19.09
CA CYS A 272 -12.81 5.81 18.99
C CYS A 272 -11.60 6.06 18.08
N LEU A 273 -10.40 5.94 18.62
CA LEU A 273 -9.14 6.20 17.91
C LEU A 273 -8.20 5.00 17.96
N TRP A 274 -7.32 4.89 16.96
CA TRP A 274 -6.23 3.93 16.98
C TRP A 274 -5.11 4.42 17.92
N PRO A 275 -4.25 3.53 18.46
CA PRO A 275 -3.17 3.91 19.37
C PRO A 275 -2.30 5.06 18.86
N GLU A 276 -2.05 5.11 17.56
CA GLU A 276 -1.25 6.13 16.88
C GLU A 276 -1.87 7.54 16.96
N GLN A 277 -3.19 7.63 17.16
CA GLN A 277 -3.95 8.88 17.22
C GLN A 277 -4.29 9.31 18.66
N GLU A 278 -4.05 8.47 19.67
CA GLU A 278 -4.46 8.75 21.06
C GLU A 278 -3.83 10.02 21.63
N GLN A 279 -2.58 10.32 21.25
CA GLN A 279 -1.91 11.56 21.69
C GLN A 279 -2.61 12.82 21.16
N ALA A 280 -3.36 12.73 20.06
CA ALA A 280 -4.10 13.83 19.49
C ALA A 280 -5.56 13.90 19.98
N ARG A 281 -6.00 13.00 20.88
CA ARG A 281 -7.38 12.96 21.36
C ARG A 281 -7.84 14.30 21.94
N ASP A 282 -6.99 14.95 22.74
CA ASP A 282 -7.30 16.23 23.38
C ASP A 282 -7.43 17.39 22.39
N VAL A 283 -6.93 17.21 21.15
CA VAL A 283 -7.12 18.15 20.04
C VAL A 283 -8.33 17.76 19.20
N ILE A 284 -8.48 16.48 18.89
CA ILE A 284 -9.54 15.95 18.01
C ILE A 284 -10.92 16.06 18.68
N HIS A 285 -11.04 15.67 19.95
CA HIS A 285 -12.34 15.55 20.63
C HIS A 285 -13.06 16.90 20.78
N PRO A 286 -12.43 18.00 21.25
CA PRO A 286 -13.12 19.28 21.36
C PRO A 286 -13.54 19.87 20.01
N VAL A 287 -12.71 19.66 18.98
CA VAL A 287 -12.99 20.10 17.60
C VAL A 287 -14.21 19.37 17.05
N LEU A 288 -14.28 18.05 17.24
CA LEU A 288 -15.46 17.25 16.86
C LEU A 288 -16.69 17.64 17.67
N ALA A 289 -16.57 17.85 18.99
CA ALA A 289 -17.70 18.27 19.82
C ALA A 289 -18.28 19.61 19.35
N SER A 290 -17.43 20.58 18.98
CA SER A 290 -17.88 21.85 18.41
C SER A 290 -18.55 21.67 17.06
N ALA A 291 -17.95 20.88 16.17
CA ALA A 291 -18.54 20.56 14.86
C ALA A 291 -19.91 19.86 15.01
N TYR A 292 -20.03 18.91 15.93
CA TYR A 292 -21.27 18.22 16.25
C TYR A 292 -22.37 19.16 16.74
N SER A 293 -22.02 20.10 17.64
CA SER A 293 -22.98 21.11 18.10
C SER A 293 -23.52 21.94 16.93
N ARG A 294 -22.64 22.45 16.06
CA ARG A 294 -23.02 23.29 14.91
C ARG A 294 -23.82 22.51 13.86
N LEU A 295 -23.46 21.26 13.61
CA LEU A 295 -24.21 20.39 12.69
C LEU A 295 -25.60 20.03 13.26
N GLY A 296 -25.73 19.91 14.57
CA GLY A 296 -27.01 19.74 15.25
C GLY A 296 -27.92 20.97 15.11
N GLU A 297 -27.35 22.18 15.17
CA GLU A 297 -28.09 23.45 14.99
C GLU A 297 -28.70 23.60 13.59
N VAL A 298 -28.10 22.98 12.56
CA VAL A 298 -28.68 22.91 11.20
C VAL A 298 -29.59 21.70 11.00
N GLY A 299 -29.92 20.97 12.07
CA GLY A 299 -30.87 19.85 12.05
C GLY A 299 -30.32 18.54 11.47
N LEU A 300 -28.99 18.42 11.33
CA LEU A 300 -28.39 17.18 10.86
C LEU A 300 -28.42 16.12 11.97
N MET A 301 -28.88 14.91 11.66
CA MET A 301 -28.87 13.80 12.61
C MET A 301 -27.47 13.20 12.66
N LEU A 302 -26.88 13.17 13.86
CA LEU A 302 -25.48 12.78 14.06
C LEU A 302 -25.42 11.49 14.87
N PRO A 303 -24.66 10.47 14.41
CA PRO A 303 -24.41 9.27 15.21
C PRO A 303 -23.67 9.59 16.51
N GLU A 304 -23.93 8.84 17.58
CA GLU A 304 -23.30 9.10 18.88
C GLU A 304 -21.80 8.81 18.89
N THR A 305 -21.33 7.98 17.96
CA THR A 305 -19.95 7.50 17.87
C THR A 305 -19.24 8.04 16.63
N VAL A 306 -18.05 8.59 16.83
CA VAL A 306 -17.05 8.87 15.79
C VAL A 306 -15.91 7.88 15.95
N THR A 307 -15.50 7.22 14.88
CA THR A 307 -14.46 6.19 14.92
C THR A 307 -13.45 6.34 13.80
N SER A 308 -12.20 5.97 14.03
CA SER A 308 -11.21 5.80 12.95
C SER A 308 -11.10 4.36 12.44
N ASP A 309 -12.03 3.48 12.82
CA ASP A 309 -12.20 2.17 12.17
C ASP A 309 -13.00 2.32 10.87
N VAL A 310 -12.35 2.00 9.76
CA VAL A 310 -12.96 2.12 8.42
C VAL A 310 -14.12 1.16 8.20
N ARG A 311 -14.27 0.09 9.00
CA ARG A 311 -15.45 -0.78 8.93
C ARG A 311 -16.77 -0.05 9.20
N ALA A 312 -16.70 1.08 9.93
CA ALA A 312 -17.87 1.94 10.15
C ALA A 312 -18.26 2.77 8.90
N ALA A 313 -17.41 2.83 7.87
CA ALA A 313 -17.77 3.40 6.58
C ALA A 313 -18.62 2.43 5.74
N ASP A 314 -18.36 1.12 5.85
CA ASP A 314 -19.05 0.08 5.08
C ASP A 314 -20.49 -0.18 5.57
N THR A 315 -20.80 0.14 6.84
CA THR A 315 -22.16 0.04 7.39
C THR A 315 -23.13 1.12 6.86
N LYS A 316 -22.70 1.98 5.92
CA LYS A 316 -23.49 3.12 5.43
C LYS A 316 -24.32 2.81 4.19
N GLN A 317 -25.50 2.24 4.41
CA GLN A 317 -26.67 2.46 3.55
C GLN A 317 -27.86 2.90 4.40
N GLY A 318 -27.82 4.11 4.98
CA GLY A 318 -29.00 4.71 5.61
C GLY A 318 -28.73 5.79 6.66
N ASN A 319 -29.77 6.57 6.96
CA ASN A 319 -29.80 7.66 7.96
C ASN A 319 -29.66 7.19 9.43
N ALA A 320 -29.32 5.92 9.65
CA ALA A 320 -29.25 5.24 10.94
C ALA A 320 -27.87 4.61 11.18
N ALA A 321 -26.82 5.21 10.65
CA ALA A 321 -25.46 4.75 10.92
C ALA A 321 -25.17 4.85 12.43
N GLU A 322 -24.75 3.74 13.05
CA GLU A 322 -24.40 3.71 14.48
C GLU A 322 -23.10 4.47 14.78
N ALA A 323 -22.25 4.67 13.77
CA ALA A 323 -20.99 5.39 13.88
C ALA A 323 -20.58 6.12 12.59
N VAL A 324 -19.77 7.16 12.73
CA VAL A 324 -19.14 7.90 11.61
C VAL A 324 -17.65 7.60 11.57
N PHE A 325 -17.16 7.07 10.45
CA PHE A 325 -15.72 6.94 10.20
C PHE A 325 -15.04 8.31 10.04
N ILE A 326 -13.83 8.51 10.57
CA ILE A 326 -12.92 9.61 10.21
C ILE A 326 -11.51 9.06 10.00
N GLY A 327 -10.76 9.60 9.04
CA GLY A 327 -9.42 9.15 8.69
C GLY A 327 -8.29 10.15 8.99
N PRO A 328 -8.22 10.78 10.18
CA PRO A 328 -7.17 11.77 10.44
C PRO A 328 -5.78 11.10 10.51
N PRO A 329 -4.69 11.79 10.12
CA PRO A 329 -3.33 11.34 10.41
C PRO A 329 -3.07 11.31 11.92
N ALA A 330 -1.92 10.78 12.35
CA ALA A 330 -1.55 10.67 13.77
C ALA A 330 -1.46 12.04 14.47
N ARG A 331 -1.06 13.08 13.73
CA ARG A 331 -1.02 14.48 14.17
C ARG A 331 -1.84 15.33 13.21
N PRO A 332 -3.16 15.42 13.39
CA PRO A 332 -4.02 16.13 12.47
C PRO A 332 -4.06 17.62 12.76
N ASP A 333 -4.15 18.41 11.70
CA ASP A 333 -4.69 19.76 11.78
C ASP A 333 -6.19 19.68 12.18
N PRO A 334 -6.68 20.49 13.13
CA PRO A 334 -8.11 20.57 13.47
C PRO A 334 -9.04 20.64 12.25
N GLN A 335 -8.65 21.37 11.22
CA GLN A 335 -9.45 21.57 10.01
C GLN A 335 -9.55 20.28 9.18
N VAL A 336 -8.49 19.48 9.14
CA VAL A 336 -8.48 18.15 8.50
C VAL A 336 -9.44 17.19 9.22
N VAL A 337 -9.56 17.29 10.54
CA VAL A 337 -10.52 16.50 11.32
C VAL A 337 -11.95 16.84 10.91
N VAL A 338 -12.29 18.13 10.88
CA VAL A 338 -13.64 18.58 10.50
C VAL A 338 -13.95 18.26 9.03
N TRP A 339 -12.96 18.41 8.15
CA TRP A 339 -13.10 18.02 6.74
C TRP A 339 -13.34 16.51 6.58
N SER A 340 -12.61 15.67 7.33
CA SER A 340 -12.84 14.23 7.35
C SER A 340 -14.22 13.88 7.88
N LEU A 341 -14.70 14.58 8.91
CA LEU A 341 -16.08 14.44 9.40
C LEU A 341 -17.09 14.82 8.32
N ALA A 342 -16.89 15.94 7.63
CA ALA A 342 -17.78 16.44 6.59
C ALA A 342 -17.92 15.46 5.42
N ASN A 343 -16.80 14.92 4.93
CA ASN A 343 -16.81 13.89 3.88
C ASN A 343 -17.58 12.64 4.30
N SER A 344 -17.63 12.35 5.60
CA SER A 344 -18.27 11.14 6.10
C SER A 344 -19.79 11.23 6.11
N PHE A 345 -20.35 12.42 5.94
CA PHE A 345 -21.79 12.61 5.72
C PHE A 345 -22.16 12.58 4.23
N VAL A 346 -21.21 12.43 3.32
CA VAL A 346 -21.48 12.36 1.88
C VAL A 346 -21.19 10.95 1.38
N PRO A 347 -22.11 10.27 0.69
CA PRO A 347 -21.88 8.94 0.14
C PRO A 347 -20.65 8.89 -0.78
N ASP A 348 -19.80 7.88 -0.59
CA ASP A 348 -18.61 7.63 -1.41
C ASP A 348 -18.86 6.58 -2.51
N THR A 349 -20.00 5.88 -2.45
CA THR A 349 -20.30 4.78 -3.37
C THR A 349 -20.70 5.31 -4.74
N LEU A 350 -19.98 4.90 -5.78
CA LEU A 350 -20.38 5.11 -7.16
C LEU A 350 -21.57 4.19 -7.49
N PRO A 351 -22.68 4.72 -8.05
CA PRO A 351 -23.76 3.86 -8.51
C PRO A 351 -23.30 3.02 -9.71
N PRO A 352 -23.81 1.80 -9.91
CA PRO A 352 -23.35 0.90 -10.99
C PRO A 352 -23.40 1.54 -12.39
N CYS A 353 -24.36 2.43 -12.62
CA CYS A 353 -24.52 3.16 -13.87
C CYS A 353 -23.35 4.11 -14.19
N ALA A 354 -22.58 4.57 -13.19
CA ALA A 354 -21.44 5.44 -13.38
C ALA A 354 -20.29 4.77 -14.15
N ALA A 355 -20.27 3.43 -14.22
CA ALA A 355 -19.28 2.68 -15.00
C ALA A 355 -19.43 2.86 -16.53
N HIS A 356 -20.59 3.34 -17.00
CA HIS A 356 -20.93 3.37 -18.42
C HIS A 356 -21.26 4.75 -18.99
N GLY A 357 -21.11 5.83 -18.20
CA GLY A 357 -21.44 7.17 -18.66
C GLY A 357 -21.13 8.27 -17.64
N ARG A 358 -21.51 9.51 -17.97
CA ARG A 358 -21.35 10.65 -17.05
C ARG A 358 -22.29 10.47 -15.86
N TRP A 359 -21.75 10.54 -14.65
CA TRP A 359 -22.51 10.54 -13.41
C TRP A 359 -22.63 11.97 -12.88
N PRO A 360 -23.84 12.58 -12.86
CA PRO A 360 -24.04 13.94 -12.37
C PRO A 360 -23.69 14.14 -10.89
N GLY A 361 -23.68 13.06 -10.10
CA GLY A 361 -23.36 13.11 -8.67
C GLY A 361 -21.92 13.55 -8.35
N VAL A 362 -20.99 13.51 -9.31
CA VAL A 362 -19.58 13.87 -9.05
C VAL A 362 -19.41 15.34 -8.62
N ASP A 363 -20.04 16.27 -9.34
CA ASP A 363 -19.97 17.72 -9.05
C ASP A 363 -20.72 18.05 -7.75
N ASN A 364 -21.80 17.31 -7.53
CA ASN A 364 -22.67 17.43 -6.38
C ASN A 364 -22.00 16.97 -5.07
N ARG A 365 -21.21 15.88 -5.12
CA ARG A 365 -20.49 15.38 -3.95
C ARG A 365 -19.61 16.45 -3.30
N ALA A 366 -18.84 17.16 -4.12
CA ALA A 366 -17.94 18.20 -3.64
C ALA A 366 -18.73 19.36 -3.01
N ALA A 367 -19.85 19.77 -3.63
CA ALA A 367 -20.73 20.81 -3.07
C ALA A 367 -21.28 20.42 -1.69
N LEU A 368 -21.73 19.18 -1.54
CA LEU A 368 -22.25 18.66 -0.27
C LEU A 368 -21.17 18.59 0.80
N ALA A 369 -19.96 18.13 0.47
CA ALA A 369 -18.85 18.07 1.42
C ALA A 369 -18.45 19.47 1.90
N VAL A 370 -18.38 20.45 0.98
CA VAL A 370 -18.13 21.86 1.30
C VAL A 370 -19.24 22.43 2.18
N TRP A 371 -20.52 22.14 1.89
CA TRP A 371 -21.63 22.59 2.73
C TRP A 371 -21.54 22.05 4.15
N VAL A 372 -21.30 20.74 4.31
CA VAL A 372 -21.15 20.13 5.65
C VAL A 372 -19.94 20.72 6.38
N ALA A 373 -18.81 20.94 5.69
CA ALA A 373 -17.61 21.54 6.29
C ALA A 373 -17.87 22.98 6.77
N LEU A 374 -18.51 23.81 5.95
CA LEU A 374 -18.88 25.18 6.33
C LEU A 374 -19.89 25.19 7.48
N ALA A 375 -20.89 24.30 7.46
CA ALA A 375 -21.87 24.14 8.53
C ALA A 375 -21.22 23.67 9.84
N ALA A 376 -20.21 22.80 9.76
CA ALA A 376 -19.40 22.35 10.89
C ALA A 376 -18.41 23.41 11.42
N GLY A 377 -18.32 24.57 10.76
CA GLY A 377 -17.53 25.73 11.22
C GLY A 377 -16.15 25.89 10.57
N VAL A 378 -15.84 25.16 9.50
CA VAL A 378 -14.62 25.42 8.71
C VAL A 378 -14.75 26.79 8.00
N PRO A 379 -13.77 27.69 8.09
CA PRO A 379 -13.80 28.95 7.35
C PRO A 379 -13.68 28.72 5.84
N ALA A 380 -14.39 29.51 5.03
CA ALA A 380 -14.34 29.40 3.56
C ALA A 380 -12.90 29.53 3.01
N SER A 381 -12.10 30.45 3.57
CA SER A 381 -10.69 30.66 3.18
C SER A 381 -9.78 29.45 3.38
N THR A 382 -10.19 28.49 4.21
CA THR A 382 -9.44 27.24 4.41
C THR A 382 -9.71 26.24 3.29
N LEU A 383 -10.86 26.35 2.62
CA LEU A 383 -11.30 25.41 1.60
C LEU A 383 -10.73 25.73 0.20
N ASP A 384 -10.08 26.88 0.02
CA ASP A 384 -9.50 27.33 -1.26
C ASP A 384 -8.48 26.33 -1.84
N SER A 385 -7.84 25.53 -0.99
CA SER A 385 -6.90 24.47 -1.40
C SER A 385 -7.57 23.13 -1.74
N THR A 386 -8.85 22.98 -1.40
CA THR A 386 -9.58 21.70 -1.39
C THR A 386 -10.74 21.68 -2.39
N ALA A 387 -11.30 22.85 -2.72
CA ALA A 387 -12.43 23.01 -3.62
C ALA A 387 -12.20 24.21 -4.57
N PRO A 388 -12.71 24.15 -5.82
CA PRO A 388 -12.70 25.30 -6.71
C PRO A 388 -13.44 26.51 -6.10
N PRO A 389 -12.96 27.74 -6.31
CA PRO A 389 -13.62 28.94 -5.77
C PRO A 389 -15.10 29.05 -6.16
N GLU A 390 -15.46 28.64 -7.37
CA GLU A 390 -16.85 28.68 -7.86
C GLU A 390 -17.78 27.80 -7.02
N LEU A 391 -17.26 26.68 -6.51
CA LEU A 391 -17.98 25.75 -5.66
C LEU A 391 -18.16 26.31 -4.24
N ILE A 392 -17.13 26.96 -3.71
CA ILE A 392 -17.18 27.61 -2.40
C ILE A 392 -18.21 28.74 -2.44
N ASP A 393 -18.15 29.59 -3.48
CA ASP A 393 -19.10 30.69 -3.68
C ASP A 393 -20.54 30.20 -3.80
N LEU A 394 -20.76 29.11 -4.53
CA LEU A 394 -22.07 28.46 -4.63
C LEU A 394 -22.61 28.08 -3.25
N VAL A 395 -21.82 27.38 -2.44
CA VAL A 395 -22.26 26.93 -1.12
C VAL A 395 -22.42 28.09 -0.15
N VAL A 396 -21.59 29.13 -0.24
CA VAL A 396 -21.77 30.36 0.53
C VAL A 396 -23.11 31.02 0.19
N ARG A 397 -23.52 31.07 -1.09
CA ARG A 397 -24.85 31.55 -1.47
C ARG A 397 -25.96 30.69 -0.88
N VAL A 398 -25.83 29.36 -0.89
CA VAL A 398 -26.78 28.45 -0.24
C VAL A 398 -26.96 28.80 1.23
N ARG A 399 -25.85 29.03 1.96
CA ARG A 399 -25.87 29.39 3.38
C ARG A 399 -26.43 30.79 3.68
N GLN A 400 -26.34 31.71 2.72
CA GLN A 400 -26.80 33.10 2.87
C GLN A 400 -28.26 33.30 2.45
N GLN A 401 -28.75 32.54 1.47
CA GLN A 401 -30.06 32.73 0.86
C GLN A 401 -31.14 31.81 1.42
N LEU A 402 -30.74 30.66 1.98
CA LEU A 402 -31.66 29.67 2.55
C LEU A 402 -31.57 29.67 4.08
N ASP A 403 -32.70 29.51 4.76
CA ASP A 403 -32.70 29.25 6.21
C ASP A 403 -32.20 27.82 6.54
N ASN A 404 -32.04 27.49 7.82
CA ASN A 404 -31.49 26.18 8.21
C ASN A 404 -32.35 24.99 7.74
N GLU A 405 -33.67 25.13 7.72
CA GLU A 405 -34.58 24.06 7.28
C GLU A 405 -34.48 23.85 5.77
N GLN A 406 -34.46 24.95 5.01
CA GLN A 406 -34.26 24.96 3.57
C GLN A 406 -32.88 24.44 3.18
N GLN A 407 -31.82 24.79 3.91
CA GLN A 407 -30.47 24.25 3.69
C GLN A 407 -30.43 22.74 3.91
N LEU A 408 -31.07 22.24 4.97
CA LEU A 408 -31.16 20.81 5.23
C LEU A 408 -31.97 20.08 4.16
N ALA A 409 -33.07 20.68 3.70
CA ALA A 409 -33.86 20.16 2.58
C ALA A 409 -33.05 20.14 1.27
N TRP A 410 -32.28 21.20 1.00
CA TRP A 410 -31.37 21.30 -0.15
C TRP A 410 -30.31 20.19 -0.11
N TYR A 411 -29.67 20.00 1.04
CA TYR A 411 -28.68 18.96 1.26
C TYR A 411 -29.28 17.55 1.02
N ARG A 412 -30.45 17.27 1.60
CA ARG A 412 -31.14 15.97 1.43
C ARG A 412 -31.59 15.73 0.00
N ALA A 413 -32.13 16.73 -0.68
CA ALA A 413 -32.55 16.62 -2.08
C ALA A 413 -31.36 16.30 -2.99
N ASN A 414 -30.20 16.89 -2.69
CA ASN A 414 -28.98 16.64 -3.41
C ASN A 414 -28.27 15.35 -3.00
N LEU A 415 -28.63 14.67 -1.92
CA LEU A 415 -28.14 13.29 -1.69
C LEU A 415 -28.74 12.29 -2.70
N VAL A 416 -29.93 12.56 -3.25
CA VAL A 416 -30.62 11.63 -4.17
C VAL A 416 -29.84 11.36 -5.48
N PRO A 417 -29.35 12.38 -6.22
CA PRO A 417 -28.48 12.21 -7.39
C PRO A 417 -27.21 11.39 -7.15
N MET A 418 -26.80 11.17 -5.90
CA MET A 418 -25.63 10.32 -5.58
C MET A 418 -25.94 8.83 -5.79
N GLY A 419 -27.21 8.42 -5.69
CA GLY A 419 -27.63 7.03 -5.79
C GLY A 419 -27.99 6.55 -7.21
N ASP A 420 -28.12 7.45 -8.17
CA ASP A 420 -28.49 7.12 -9.55
C ASP A 420 -27.74 7.98 -10.59
N CYS A 421 -27.97 7.73 -11.88
CA CYS A 421 -27.36 8.50 -12.98
C CYS A 421 -28.38 9.32 -13.80
N THR A 422 -29.64 9.37 -13.38
CA THR A 422 -30.74 10.02 -14.11
C THR A 422 -31.15 11.34 -13.48
N THR A 423 -30.99 11.46 -12.17
CA THR A 423 -31.41 12.62 -11.39
C THR A 423 -30.33 13.69 -11.45
N GLN A 424 -30.70 14.89 -11.89
CA GLN A 424 -29.78 16.03 -11.92
C GLN A 424 -29.73 16.70 -10.54
N PRO A 425 -28.55 17.12 -10.08
CA PRO A 425 -28.41 17.86 -8.84
C PRO A 425 -29.02 19.26 -8.96
N ARG A 426 -29.64 19.73 -7.87
CA ARG A 426 -30.30 21.04 -7.75
C ARG A 426 -29.44 21.94 -6.88
N LEU A 427 -28.33 22.42 -7.44
CA LEU A 427 -27.30 23.12 -6.68
C LEU A 427 -27.63 24.61 -6.44
N ASP A 428 -28.34 25.26 -7.37
CA ASP A 428 -28.62 26.68 -7.27
C ASP A 428 -29.70 27.00 -6.20
N PRO A 429 -29.39 27.78 -5.15
CA PRO A 429 -30.33 28.07 -4.07
C PRO A 429 -31.58 28.82 -4.53
N ALA A 430 -31.49 29.69 -5.54
CA ALA A 430 -32.63 30.47 -6.02
C ALA A 430 -33.69 29.58 -6.70
N SER A 431 -33.24 28.70 -7.60
CA SER A 431 -34.12 27.70 -8.20
C SER A 431 -34.74 26.76 -7.15
N PHE A 432 -33.94 26.29 -6.18
CA PHE A 432 -34.39 25.38 -5.14
C PHE A 432 -35.50 25.99 -4.27
N ALA A 433 -35.34 27.24 -3.83
CA ALA A 433 -36.34 27.93 -3.02
C ALA A 433 -37.67 28.16 -3.74
N SER A 434 -37.64 28.35 -5.07
CA SER A 434 -38.84 28.61 -5.88
C SER A 434 -39.75 27.39 -6.06
N GLU A 435 -39.19 26.18 -5.92
CA GLU A 435 -39.88 24.92 -6.14
C GLU A 435 -40.51 24.32 -4.86
N GLN A 436 -40.15 24.85 -3.67
CA GLN A 436 -40.74 24.37 -2.43
C GLN A 436 -42.16 24.92 -2.25
N PRO A 437 -43.16 24.06 -1.94
CA PRO A 437 -44.49 24.53 -1.59
C PRO A 437 -44.41 25.43 -0.35
N ARG A 438 -44.98 26.63 -0.45
CA ARG A 438 -45.01 27.64 0.61
C ARG A 438 -45.79 27.20 1.84
#